data_AF-A0A2G5RP56-F1
#
_entry.id   AF-A0A2G5RP56-F1
#
_cell.length_a   1.000
_cell.length_b   1.000
_cell.length_c   1.000
_cell.angle_alpha   90.00
_cell.angle_beta   90.00
_cell.angle_gamma   90.00
#
_symmetry.space_group_name_H-M   'P 1'
#
loop_
_entity.id
_entity.type
_entity.pdbx_description
1 polymer ?
#
loop_
_entity_poly.entity_id
_entity_poly.type
_entity_poly.pdbx_seq_one_letter_code
_entity_poly.pdbx_strand_id
1 'polypeptide(L)'
;MLQIVGLGLIATFLVTILNEHKSNISLLLTVFVGTAIFLFLIDRIQDIFRMVQTLANEAHVQTVYVETILKIIGIAYIAEFGAQISKDAGQGAIAGKIELGGKILILAMAIPILTALIETILSFLPMKG
;
A
#
# COMPACT_ATOMS: atom_id res chain seq x y z
N MET A 1 1.88 17.81 -2.96
CA MET A 1 2.67 17.70 -4.20
C MET A 1 3.91 18.60 -4.19
N LEU A 2 3.79 19.93 -4.07
CA LEU A 2 4.97 20.83 -4.02
C LEU A 2 6.00 20.42 -2.95
N GLN A 3 5.56 20.12 -1.73
CA GLN A 3 6.45 19.68 -0.65
C GLN A 3 7.15 18.36 -0.98
N ILE A 4 6.41 17.38 -1.51
CA ILE A 4 6.96 16.06 -1.88
C ILE A 4 8.00 16.19 -2.99
N VAL A 5 7.69 16.95 -4.04
CA VAL A 5 8.60 17.20 -5.16
C VAL A 5 9.83 17.98 -4.69
N GLY A 6 9.64 19.01 -3.86
CA GLY A 6 10.75 19.79 -3.28
C GLY A 6 11.68 18.92 -2.44
N LEU A 7 11.14 18.10 -1.54
CA LEU A 7 11.91 17.15 -0.72
C LEU A 7 12.67 16.15 -1.60
N GLY A 8 12.01 15.60 -2.62
CA GLY A 8 12.62 14.68 -3.57
C GLY A 8 13.80 15.30 -4.31
N LEU A 9 13.62 16.49 -4.88
CA LEU A 9 14.68 17.19 -5.62
C LEU A 9 15.88 17.55 -4.73
N ILE A 10 15.62 18.07 -3.52
CA ILE A 10 16.68 18.40 -2.54
C ILE A 10 17.45 17.13 -2.17
N ALA A 11 16.73 16.04 -1.88
CA ALA A 11 17.34 14.77 -1.54
C ALA A 11 18.16 14.19 -2.68
N THR A 12 17.65 14.22 -3.92
CA THR A 12 18.39 13.76 -5.10
C THR A 12 19.70 14.51 -5.24
N PHE A 13 19.70 15.84 -5.10
CA PHE A 13 20.92 16.64 -5.19
C PHE A 13 21.94 16.25 -4.10
N LEU A 14 21.48 16.12 -2.85
CA LEU A 14 22.33 15.73 -1.72
C LEU A 14 22.89 14.31 -1.87
N VAL A 15 22.05 13.36 -2.29
CA VAL A 15 22.45 11.95 -2.51
C VAL A 15 23.50 11.86 -3.62
N THR A 16 23.34 12.62 -4.71
CA THR A 16 24.34 12.66 -5.80
C THR A 16 25.70 13.13 -5.30
N ILE A 17 25.75 14.20 -4.50
CA ILE A 17 27.01 14.72 -3.92
C ILE A 17 27.64 13.68 -2.98
N LEU A 18 26.85 13.05 -2.11
CA LEU A 18 27.35 12.07 -1.15
C LEU A 18 27.85 10.78 -1.80
N ASN A 19 27.29 10.40 -2.95
CA ASN A 19 27.69 9.21 -3.69
C ASN A 19 29.09 9.33 -4.31
N GLU A 20 29.57 10.53 -4.64
CA GLU A 20 30.94 10.74 -5.13
C GLU A 20 32.00 10.28 -4.11
N HIS A 21 31.65 10.26 -2.81
CA HIS A 21 32.53 9.84 -1.73
C HIS A 21 32.36 8.36 -1.31
N LYS A 22 31.55 7.55 -2.02
CA LYS A 22 31.17 6.17 -1.64
C LYS A 22 30.67 6.06 -0.19
N SER A 23 29.91 7.05 0.27
CA SER A 23 29.45 7.13 1.66
C SER A 23 28.20 6.28 1.91
N ASN A 24 28.18 5.47 2.96
CA ASN A 24 26.96 4.78 3.45
C ASN A 24 25.83 5.76 3.84
N ILE A 25 26.15 7.04 4.03
CA ILE A 25 25.19 8.09 4.41
C ILE A 25 24.22 8.39 3.25
N SER A 26 24.65 8.25 1.98
CA SER A 26 23.76 8.51 0.83
C SER A 26 22.57 7.55 0.81
N LEU A 27 22.82 6.27 1.10
CA LEU A 27 21.79 5.23 1.21
C LEU A 27 20.83 5.50 2.37
N LEU A 28 21.38 5.88 3.53
CA LEU A 28 20.57 6.25 4.70
C LEU A 28 19.66 7.45 4.40
N LEU A 29 20.18 8.44 3.67
CA LEU A 29 19.42 9.62 3.26
C LEU A 29 18.31 9.25 2.27
N THR A 30 18.58 8.40 1.28
CA THR A 30 17.57 7.91 0.34
C THR A 30 16.43 7.20 1.07
N VAL A 31 16.76 6.26 1.96
CA VAL A 31 15.77 5.53 2.76
C VAL A 31 14.96 6.47 3.65
N PHE A 32 15.61 7.42 4.31
CA PHE A 32 14.96 8.40 5.17
C PHE A 32 13.98 9.28 4.39
N VAL A 33 14.41 9.84 3.25
CA VAL A 33 13.56 10.72 2.44
C VAL A 33 12.41 9.93 1.81
N GLY A 34 12.66 8.73 1.30
CA GLY A 34 11.60 7.85 0.78
C GLY A 34 10.54 7.57 1.84
N THR A 35 10.97 7.26 3.07
CA THR A 35 10.08 7.05 4.22
C THR A 35 9.30 8.31 4.58
N ALA A 36 9.95 9.47 4.64
CA ALA A 36 9.28 10.74 4.94
C ALA A 36 8.23 11.09 3.88
N ILE A 37 8.53 10.91 2.59
CA ILE A 37 7.57 11.11 1.49
C ILE A 37 6.36 10.20 1.64
N PHE A 38 6.58 8.92 1.98
CA PHE A 38 5.47 7.99 2.19
C PHE A 38 4.58 8.38 3.37
N LEU A 39 5.17 8.82 4.49
CA LEU A 39 4.40 9.31 5.63
C LEU A 39 3.51 10.51 5.26
N PHE A 40 3.99 11.43 4.41
CA PHE A 40 3.16 12.53 3.89
C PHE A 40 1.99 12.07 3.01
N LEU A 41 2.09 10.90 2.38
CA LEU A 41 1.03 10.35 1.53
C LEU A 41 -0.04 9.60 2.33
N ILE A 42 0.26 9.11 3.53
CA ILE A 42 -0.69 8.37 4.37
C ILE A 42 -1.96 9.17 4.63
N ASP A 43 -1.86 10.45 4.94
CA ASP A 43 -3.02 11.30 5.21
C ASP A 43 -3.95 11.39 3.99
N ARG A 44 -3.38 11.47 2.79
CA ARG A 44 -4.16 11.50 1.53
C ARG A 44 -4.84 10.19 1.24
N ILE A 45 -4.19 9.07 1.55
CA ILE A 45 -4.80 7.74 1.44
C ILE A 45 -5.99 7.63 2.40
N GLN A 46 -5.85 8.14 3.63
CA GLN A 46 -6.95 8.16 4.60
C GLN A 46 -8.14 9.02 4.13
N ASP A 47 -7.89 10.19 3.53
CA ASP A 47 -8.95 11.03 2.95
C ASP A 47 -9.74 10.27 1.87
N ILE A 48 -9.03 9.56 0.97
CA ILE A 48 -9.65 8.74 -0.07
C ILE A 48 -10.49 7.62 0.55
N PHE A 49 -9.95 6.94 1.57
CA PHE A 49 -10.65 5.85 2.25
C PHE A 49 -11.94 6.34 2.91
N ARG A 50 -11.90 7.49 3.57
CA ARG A 50 -13.08 8.13 4.17
C ARG A 50 -14.13 8.48 3.10
N MET A 51 -13.71 9.08 1.99
CA MET A 51 -14.61 9.41 0.89
C MET A 51 -15.31 8.16 0.32
N VAL A 52 -14.56 7.09 0.07
CA VAL A 52 -15.12 5.82 -0.42
C VAL A 52 -16.11 5.22 0.59
N GLN A 53 -15.80 5.30 1.89
CA GLN A 53 -16.68 4.81 2.94
C GLN A 53 -17.97 5.63 3.04
N THR A 54 -17.91 6.96 2.87
CA THR A 54 -19.10 7.83 2.78
C THR A 54 -19.99 7.44 1.61
N LEU A 55 -19.42 7.29 0.41
CA LEU A 55 -20.17 6.88 -0.79
C LEU A 55 -20.83 5.50 -0.63
N ALA A 56 -20.12 4.55 -0.01
CA ALA A 56 -20.66 3.23 0.27
C ALA A 56 -21.87 3.27 1.22
N ASN A 57 -21.79 4.10 2.26
CA ASN A 57 -22.87 4.26 3.23
C ASN A 57 -24.11 4.91 2.58
N GLU A 58 -23.91 5.90 1.71
CA GLU A 58 -24.98 6.54 0.93
C GLU A 58 -25.63 5.58 -0.07
N ALA A 59 -24.86 4.67 -0.65
CA ALA A 59 -25.33 3.66 -1.60
C ALA A 59 -25.95 2.41 -0.94
N HIS A 60 -26.10 2.40 0.39
CA HIS A 60 -26.59 1.25 1.18
C HIS A 60 -25.80 -0.06 0.93
N VAL A 61 -24.51 0.06 0.60
CA VAL A 61 -23.62 -1.09 0.47
C VAL A 61 -23.23 -1.57 1.87
N GLN A 62 -23.13 -2.88 2.07
CA GLN A 62 -22.63 -3.41 3.33
C GLN A 62 -21.19 -2.93 3.58
N THR A 63 -21.01 -2.10 4.61
CA THR A 63 -19.76 -1.41 4.95
C THR A 63 -18.59 -2.38 5.13
N VAL A 64 -18.87 -3.62 5.57
CA VAL A 64 -17.86 -4.66 5.78
C VAL A 64 -17.08 -5.03 4.50
N TYR A 65 -17.72 -5.03 3.34
CA TYR A 65 -17.06 -5.36 2.07
C TYR A 65 -16.13 -4.24 1.62
N VAL A 66 -16.61 -3.00 1.76
CA VAL A 66 -15.84 -1.79 1.40
C VAL A 66 -14.64 -1.64 2.31
N GLU A 67 -14.81 -1.82 3.62
CA GLU A 67 -13.69 -1.83 4.58
C GLU A 67 -12.66 -2.91 4.26
N THR A 68 -13.09 -4.10 3.85
CA THR A 68 -12.18 -5.19 3.50
C THR A 68 -11.38 -4.85 2.25
N ILE A 69 -12.02 -4.28 1.22
CA ILE A 69 -11.33 -3.81 0.00
C ILE A 69 -10.32 -2.71 0.34
N LEU A 70 -10.70 -1.72 1.15
CA LEU A 70 -9.78 -0.65 1.58
C LEU A 70 -8.59 -1.20 2.38
N LYS A 71 -8.80 -2.21 3.23
CA LYS A 71 -7.71 -2.92 3.94
C LYS A 71 -6.78 -3.65 2.97
N ILE A 72 -7.30 -4.33 1.95
CA ILE A 72 -6.50 -4.98 0.90
C ILE A 72 -5.63 -3.94 0.19
N ILE A 73 -6.20 -2.81 -0.22
CA ILE A 73 -5.48 -1.72 -0.90
C ILE A 73 -4.39 -1.16 0.02
N GLY A 74 -4.71 -0.91 1.29
CA GLY A 74 -3.75 -0.43 2.27
C GLY A 74 -2.56 -1.38 2.45
N ILE A 75 -2.82 -2.69 2.59
CA ILE A 75 -1.75 -3.69 2.72
C ILE A 75 -0.89 -3.73 1.46
N ALA A 76 -1.48 -3.64 0.26
CA ALA A 76 -0.74 -3.60 -0.99
C ALA A 76 0.24 -2.42 -1.04
N TYR A 77 -0.23 -1.21 -0.70
CA TYR A 77 0.63 -0.02 -0.68
C TYR A 77 1.74 -0.10 0.37
N ILE A 78 1.43 -0.56 1.58
CA ILE A 78 2.42 -0.67 2.67
C ILE A 78 3.48 -1.73 2.31
N ALA A 79 3.07 -2.88 1.79
CA ALA A 79 3.99 -3.96 1.41
C ALA A 79 4.89 -3.55 0.24
N GLU A 80 4.32 -2.94 -0.81
CA GLU A 80 5.09 -2.45 -1.96
C GLU A 80 6.10 -1.39 -1.52
N PHE A 81 5.68 -0.44 -0.70
CA PHE A 81 6.57 0.60 -0.19
C PHE A 81 7.70 0.04 0.68
N GLY A 82 7.38 -0.82 1.65
CA GLY A 82 8.39 -1.45 2.52
C GLY A 82 9.39 -2.30 1.73
N ALA A 83 8.94 -2.97 0.67
CA ALA A 83 9.79 -3.72 -0.23
C ALA A 83 10.71 -2.80 -1.05
N GLN A 84 10.18 -1.69 -1.60
CA GLN A 84 10.98 -0.71 -2.34
C GLN A 84 12.07 -0.08 -1.46
N ILE A 85 11.73 0.36 -0.24
CA ILE A 85 12.73 0.89 0.70
C ILE A 85 13.79 -0.15 1.07
N SER A 86 13.39 -1.41 1.23
CA SER A 86 14.35 -2.49 1.47
C SER A 86 15.26 -2.73 0.26
N LYS A 87 14.76 -2.60 -0.97
CA LYS A 87 15.59 -2.67 -2.20
C LYS A 87 16.54 -1.49 -2.30
N ASP A 88 16.09 -0.28 -1.97
CA ASP A 88 16.93 0.92 -1.95
C ASP A 88 18.06 0.81 -0.93
N ALA A 89 17.83 0.08 0.18
CA ALA A 89 18.83 -0.26 1.17
C ALA A 89 19.78 -1.42 0.75
N GLY A 90 19.66 -1.94 -0.48
CA GLY A 90 20.41 -3.10 -0.98
C GLY A 90 19.92 -4.44 -0.44
N GLN A 91 18.80 -4.50 0.28
CA GLN A 91 18.27 -5.68 0.95
C GLN A 91 17.19 -6.38 0.12
N GLY A 92 17.53 -6.83 -1.09
CA GLY A 92 16.59 -7.48 -2.01
C GLY A 92 15.93 -8.75 -1.46
N ALA A 93 16.65 -9.54 -0.66
CA ALA A 93 16.10 -10.74 -0.04
C ALA A 93 15.03 -10.43 1.02
N ILE A 94 15.19 -9.33 1.76
CA ILE A 94 14.18 -8.84 2.72
C ILE A 94 12.98 -8.27 1.96
N ALA A 95 13.23 -7.48 0.91
CA ALA A 95 12.17 -6.95 0.07
C ALA A 95 11.26 -8.05 -0.50
N GLY A 96 11.83 -9.14 -1.03
CA GLY A 96 11.06 -10.27 -1.52
C GLY A 96 10.20 -10.96 -0.44
N LYS A 97 10.67 -11.01 0.80
CA LYS A 97 9.88 -11.51 1.94
C LYS A 97 8.74 -10.58 2.31
N ILE A 98 8.94 -9.27 2.25
CA ILE A 98 7.89 -8.27 2.48
C ILE A 98 6.80 -8.41 1.42
N GLU A 99 7.18 -8.47 0.13
CA GLU A 99 6.23 -8.67 -0.97
C GLU A 99 5.42 -9.97 -0.80
N LEU A 100 6.10 -11.06 -0.45
CA LEU A 100 5.45 -12.35 -0.21
C LEU A 100 4.44 -12.26 0.94
N GLY A 101 4.84 -11.64 2.06
CA GLY A 101 3.96 -11.42 3.20
C GLY A 101 2.72 -10.61 2.84
N GLY A 102 2.90 -9.51 2.10
CA GLY A 102 1.79 -8.69 1.58
C GLY A 102 0.82 -9.50 0.71
N LYS A 103 1.34 -10.30 -0.23
CA LYS A 103 0.53 -11.17 -1.09
C LYS A 103 -0.28 -12.19 -0.28
N ILE A 104 0.33 -12.83 0.72
CA ILE A 104 -0.37 -13.81 1.56
C ILE A 104 -1.49 -13.15 2.38
N LEU A 105 -1.24 -11.97 2.95
CA LEU A 105 -2.26 -11.22 3.71
C LEU A 105 -3.42 -10.79 2.82
N ILE A 106 -3.14 -10.31 1.61
CA ILE A 106 -4.16 -9.97 0.62
C ILE A 106 -5.00 -11.20 0.26
N LEU A 107 -4.36 -12.34 -0.04
CA LEU A 107 -5.06 -13.58 -0.36
C LEU A 107 -5.96 -14.04 0.80
N ALA A 108 -5.46 -13.99 2.04
CA ALA A 108 -6.24 -14.36 3.22
C ALA A 108 -7.51 -13.50 3.37
N MET A 109 -7.41 -12.19 3.13
CA MET A 109 -8.56 -11.28 3.18
C MET A 109 -9.49 -11.37 1.96
N ALA A 110 -9.00 -11.87 0.82
CA ALA A 110 -9.83 -12.08 -0.37
C ALA A 110 -10.78 -13.28 -0.20
N ILE A 111 -10.44 -14.27 0.63
CA ILE A 111 -11.25 -15.47 0.85
C ILE A 111 -12.67 -15.13 1.33
N PRO A 112 -12.88 -14.34 2.40
CA PRO A 112 -14.23 -13.96 2.84
C PRO A 112 -15.10 -13.29 1.75
N ILE A 113 -14.49 -12.45 0.92
CA ILE A 113 -15.20 -11.77 -0.18
C ILE A 113 -15.62 -12.79 -1.24
N LEU A 114 -14.71 -13.70 -1.62
CA LEU A 114 -15.00 -14.78 -2.56
C LEU A 114 -16.13 -15.68 -2.04
N THR A 115 -16.10 -16.05 -0.75
CA THR A 115 -17.16 -16.84 -0.13
C THR A 115 -18.51 -16.14 -0.22
N ALA A 116 -18.60 -14.86 0.20
CA ALA A 116 -19.83 -14.09 0.13
C ALA A 116 -20.37 -13.97 -1.30
N LEU A 117 -19.48 -13.82 -2.28
CA LEU A 117 -19.85 -13.74 -3.69
C LEU A 117 -20.39 -15.09 -4.22
N ILE A 118 -19.77 -16.21 -3.85
CA ILE A 118 -20.27 -17.55 -4.19
C ILE A 118 -21.65 -17.79 -3.56
N GLU A 119 -21.82 -17.49 -2.27
CA GLU A 119 -23.11 -17.61 -1.58
C GLU A 119 -24.20 -16.77 -2.24
N THR A 120 -23.85 -15.53 -2.64
CA THR A 120 -24.76 -14.64 -3.38
C THR A 120 -25.17 -15.27 -4.70
N ILE A 121 -24.23 -15.80 -5.50
CA ILE A 121 -24.54 -16.48 -6.77
C ILE A 121 -25.44 -17.71 -6.54
N LEU A 122 -25.12 -18.53 -5.55
CA LEU A 122 -25.91 -19.73 -5.21
C LEU A 122 -27.34 -19.36 -4.79
N SER A 123 -27.54 -18.23 -4.11
CA SER A 123 -28.87 -17.76 -3.70
C SER A 123 -29.79 -17.40 -4.88
N PHE A 124 -29.22 -17.06 -6.04
CA PHE A 124 -29.96 -16.75 -7.26
C PHE A 124 -30.23 -17.99 -8.13
N LEU A 125 -29.60 -19.14 -7.85
CA LEU A 125 -29.88 -20.37 -8.56
C LEU A 125 -31.18 -20.99 -8.01
N PRO A 126 -32.20 -21.22 -8.85
CA PRO A 126 -33.39 -21.93 -8.40
C PRO A 126 -32.99 -23.35 -7.98
N MET A 127 -33.32 -23.72 -6.74
CA MET A 127 -33.19 -25.11 -6.30
C MET A 127 -34.09 -25.98 -7.19
N LYS A 128 -33.50 -26.73 -8.13
CA LYS A 128 -34.19 -27.80 -8.83
C LYS A 128 -34.46 -28.93 -7.83
N GLY A 129 -35.65 -28.90 -7.23
CA GLY A 129 -36.32 -30.10 -6.72
C GLY A 129 -36.97 -30.86 -7.86
#